data_AF-A1Z9S3-F1
#
_entry.id   AF-A1Z9S3-F1
#
_cell.length_a   1.000
_cell.length_b   1.000
_cell.length_c   1.000
_cell.angle_alpha   90.00
_cell.angle_beta   90.00
_cell.angle_gamma   90.00
#
_symmetry.space_group_name_H-M   'P 1'
#
loop_
_entity.id
_entity.type
_entity.pdbx_description
1 polymer ?
#
loop_
_entity_poly.entity_id
_entity_poly.type
_entity_poly.pdbx_seq_one_letter_code
_entity_poly.pdbx_strand_id
1 'polypeptide(L)'
;MDDKLEKYWRRLFYMKSVAEPTSLDADTIEYFGIFSIDEPNVAAQKRWYIYYGLRLERLKVLERIRKKYGNRNVREIFQIATFSGVGFHKVVREYFSNLKWFTSRNQLEAPLNSYYNDERLVKTVSDLHNKEQKRIFDYIMIQHAWFERYNDQKPPPAKH
;
A
#
# COMPACT_ATOMS: atom_id res chain seq x y z
N MET A 1 -5.42 -23.30 -5.15
CA MET A 1 -3.97 -23.52 -4.90
C MET A 1 -3.60 -23.11 -3.46
N ASP A 2 -4.57 -22.55 -2.74
CA ASP A 2 -4.37 -21.64 -1.62
C ASP A 2 -4.18 -22.36 -0.29
N ASP A 3 -4.82 -23.52 -0.07
CA ASP A 3 -4.73 -24.24 1.21
C ASP A 3 -3.31 -24.71 1.55
N LYS A 4 -2.57 -25.24 0.56
CA LYS A 4 -1.19 -25.70 0.78
C LYS A 4 -0.29 -24.51 1.08
N LEU A 5 -0.51 -23.40 0.38
CA LEU A 5 0.25 -22.18 0.54
C LEU A 5 -0.04 -21.56 1.92
N GLU A 6 -1.31 -21.41 2.32
CA GLU A 6 -1.70 -20.92 3.65
C GLU A 6 -1.14 -21.79 4.77
N LYS A 7 -1.25 -23.12 4.66
CA LYS A 7 -0.66 -24.05 5.63
C LYS A 7 0.85 -23.87 5.75
N TYR A 8 1.53 -23.64 4.63
CA TYR A 8 2.96 -23.36 4.62
C TYR A 8 3.26 -22.01 5.30
N TRP A 9 2.57 -20.93 4.93
CA TRP A 9 2.71 -19.61 5.54
C TRP A 9 2.50 -19.63 7.05
N ARG A 10 1.47 -20.35 7.52
CA ARG A 10 1.20 -20.48 8.95
C ARG A 10 2.35 -21.17 9.67
N ARG A 11 2.92 -22.23 9.10
CA ARG A 11 4.13 -22.86 9.65
C ARG A 11 5.33 -21.93 9.64
N LEU A 12 5.52 -21.22 8.52
CA LEU A 12 6.61 -20.26 8.33
C LEU A 12 6.62 -19.17 9.40
N PHE A 13 5.43 -18.65 9.74
CA PHE A 13 5.25 -17.61 10.74
C PHE A 13 4.82 -18.13 12.12
N TYR A 14 4.98 -19.42 12.40
CA TYR A 14 4.61 -20.05 13.68
C TYR A 14 3.16 -19.78 14.14
N MET A 15 2.25 -19.58 13.20
CA MET A 15 0.82 -19.43 13.45
C MET A 15 0.15 -20.79 13.61
N LYS A 16 -0.90 -20.84 14.46
CA LYS A 16 -1.71 -22.05 14.61
C LYS A 16 -2.31 -22.48 13.27
N SER A 17 -2.30 -23.79 13.02
CA SER A 17 -3.03 -24.38 11.90
C SER A 17 -4.52 -24.17 12.09
N VAL A 18 -5.22 -23.77 11.04
CA VAL A 18 -6.68 -23.75 10.97
C VAL A 18 -7.15 -24.91 10.11
N ALA A 19 -8.30 -25.48 10.46
CA ALA A 19 -8.87 -26.62 9.75
C ALA A 19 -9.41 -26.21 8.37
N GLU A 20 -10.04 -25.04 8.31
CA GLU A 20 -10.60 -24.47 7.09
C GLU A 20 -9.69 -23.36 6.55
N PRO A 21 -9.52 -23.26 5.21
CA PRO A 21 -8.79 -22.16 4.61
C PRO A 21 -9.47 -20.83 4.94
N THR A 22 -8.67 -19.78 5.12
CA THR A 22 -9.22 -18.44 5.34
C THR A 22 -9.92 -18.00 4.07
N SER A 23 -11.22 -17.72 4.14
CA SER A 23 -11.96 -17.19 2.99
C SER A 23 -11.36 -15.85 2.57
N LEU A 24 -10.95 -15.74 1.29
CA LEU A 24 -10.55 -14.49 0.69
C LEU A 24 -11.78 -13.61 0.49
N ASP A 25 -12.11 -12.83 1.51
CA ASP A 25 -13.14 -11.80 1.40
C ASP A 25 -12.54 -10.54 0.75
N ALA A 26 -12.97 -10.25 -0.48
CA ALA A 26 -12.54 -9.08 -1.22
C ALA A 26 -12.90 -7.76 -0.51
N ASP A 27 -13.89 -7.76 0.37
CA ASP A 27 -14.31 -6.57 1.13
C ASP A 27 -13.35 -6.24 2.28
N THR A 28 -12.43 -7.15 2.62
CA THR A 28 -11.37 -6.93 3.62
C THR A 28 -10.09 -6.33 3.03
N ILE A 29 -10.01 -6.21 1.70
CA ILE A 29 -8.82 -5.69 1.03
C ILE A 29 -8.73 -4.17 1.25
N GLU A 30 -7.64 -3.74 1.88
CA GLU A 30 -7.30 -2.33 1.98
C GLU A 30 -6.75 -1.81 0.65
N TYR A 31 -7.26 -0.67 0.22
CA TYR A 31 -6.77 0.06 -0.94
C TYR A 31 -6.07 1.33 -0.50
N PHE A 32 -5.08 1.71 -1.29
CA PHE A 32 -4.54 3.06 -1.31
C PHE A 32 -4.98 3.74 -2.60
N GLY A 33 -5.33 5.02 -2.53
CA GLY A 33 -5.69 5.77 -3.72
C GLY A 33 -5.37 7.26 -3.63
N ILE A 34 -5.51 7.92 -4.77
CA ILE A 34 -5.15 9.32 -4.95
C ILE A 34 -6.25 10.04 -5.71
N PHE A 35 -6.72 11.15 -5.15
CA PHE A 35 -7.53 12.13 -5.85
C PHE A 35 -6.65 13.31 -6.27
N SER A 36 -6.75 13.72 -7.53
CA SER A 36 -6.26 15.01 -7.98
C SER A 36 -7.27 16.10 -7.63
N ILE A 37 -6.76 17.27 -7.21
CA ILE A 37 -7.55 18.43 -6.84
C ILE A 37 -7.15 19.60 -7.75
N ASP A 38 -8.04 19.94 -8.67
CA ASP A 38 -7.89 21.06 -9.61
C ASP A 38 -8.63 22.30 -9.08
N GLU A 39 -7.95 23.16 -8.32
CA GLU A 39 -8.56 24.41 -7.83
C GLU A 39 -8.32 25.55 -8.85
N PRO A 40 -9.37 26.05 -9.54
CA PRO A 40 -9.20 27.07 -10.58
C PRO A 40 -8.61 28.39 -10.06
N ASN A 41 -8.84 28.72 -8.78
CA ASN A 41 -8.34 29.95 -8.16
C ASN A 41 -6.85 29.89 -7.77
N VAL A 42 -6.23 28.70 -7.80
CA VAL A 42 -4.82 28.49 -7.42
C VAL A 42 -4.10 27.75 -8.55
N ALA A 43 -4.22 28.25 -9.78
CA ALA A 43 -3.82 27.55 -11.01
C ALA A 43 -2.35 27.04 -11.03
N ALA A 44 -1.46 27.63 -10.23
CA ALA A 44 -0.06 27.21 -10.15
C ALA A 44 0.22 26.11 -9.12
N GLN A 45 -0.67 25.88 -8.15
CA GLN A 45 -0.40 24.95 -7.05
C GLN A 45 -1.11 23.62 -7.27
N LYS A 46 -0.33 22.57 -7.53
CA LYS A 46 -0.85 21.22 -7.72
C LYS A 46 -1.02 20.54 -6.37
N ARG A 47 -2.23 20.03 -6.14
CA ARG A 47 -2.61 19.36 -4.89
C ARG A 47 -3.21 18.01 -5.17
N TRP A 48 -2.87 17.06 -4.32
CA TRP A 48 -3.43 15.73 -4.33
C TRP A 48 -3.88 15.34 -2.93
N TYR A 49 -4.89 14.48 -2.88
CA TYR A 49 -5.36 13.87 -1.65
C TYR A 49 -5.14 12.37 -1.72
N ILE A 50 -4.30 11.86 -0.85
CA ILE A 50 -4.05 10.44 -0.70
C ILE A 50 -4.99 9.86 0.37
N TYR A 51 -5.46 8.64 0.15
CA TYR A 51 -6.32 7.95 1.10
C TYR A 51 -5.93 6.49 1.18
N TYR A 52 -6.31 5.87 2.28
CA TYR A 52 -6.32 4.42 2.40
C TYR A 52 -7.60 3.99 3.10
N GLY A 53 -8.04 2.76 2.85
CA GLY A 53 -9.22 2.17 3.47
C GLY A 53 -9.85 1.08 2.61
N LEU A 54 -10.96 0.54 3.07
CA LEU A 54 -11.71 -0.47 2.34
C LEU A 54 -12.37 0.14 1.10
N ARG A 55 -12.71 -0.72 0.13
CA ARG A 55 -13.37 -0.29 -1.12
C ARG A 55 -14.66 0.50 -0.88
N LEU A 56 -15.44 0.15 0.15
CA LEU A 56 -16.68 0.84 0.52
C LEU A 56 -16.42 2.22 1.15
N GLU A 57 -15.31 2.38 1.86
CA GLU A 57 -14.93 3.66 2.49
C GLU A 57 -14.50 4.70 1.46
N ARG A 58 -13.98 4.27 0.32
CA ARG A 58 -13.59 5.13 -0.82
C ARG A 58 -14.70 6.11 -1.20
N LEU A 59 -15.94 5.64 -1.35
CA LEU A 59 -17.06 6.49 -1.77
C LEU A 59 -17.33 7.60 -0.74
N LYS A 60 -17.28 7.27 0.55
CA LYS A 60 -17.43 8.25 1.64
C LYS A 60 -16.31 9.29 1.63
N VAL A 61 -15.07 8.86 1.37
CA VAL A 61 -13.92 9.77 1.25
C VAL A 61 -14.09 10.69 0.04
N LEU A 62 -14.45 10.13 -1.13
CA LEU A 62 -14.65 10.89 -2.37
C LEU A 62 -15.74 11.95 -2.19
N GLU A 63 -16.88 11.61 -1.61
CA GLU A 63 -17.95 12.56 -1.30
C GLU A 63 -17.50 13.67 -0.36
N ARG A 64 -16.76 13.33 0.71
CA ARG A 64 -16.23 14.33 1.66
C ARG A 64 -15.29 15.31 0.98
N ILE A 65 -14.40 14.83 0.11
CA ILE A 65 -13.44 15.69 -0.61
C ILE A 65 -14.14 16.51 -1.68
N ARG A 66 -15.11 15.96 -2.40
CA ARG A 66 -15.96 16.70 -3.36
C ARG A 66 -16.81 17.77 -2.70
N LYS A 67 -17.32 17.55 -1.49
CA LYS A 67 -18.01 18.57 -0.69
C LYS A 67 -17.07 19.73 -0.31
N LYS A 68 -15.79 19.43 -0.04
CA LYS A 68 -14.80 20.43 0.36
C LYS A 68 -14.25 21.25 -0.81
N TYR A 69 -13.92 20.60 -1.94
CA TYR A 69 -13.22 21.24 -3.07
C TYR A 69 -14.11 21.49 -4.30
N GLY A 70 -15.34 20.97 -4.30
CA GLY A 70 -16.23 21.00 -5.45
C GLY A 70 -16.18 19.71 -6.27
N ASN A 71 -17.35 19.27 -6.74
CA ASN A 71 -17.50 17.98 -7.43
C ASN A 71 -16.65 17.86 -8.71
N ARG A 72 -16.54 18.95 -9.48
CA ARG A 72 -15.81 18.99 -10.76
C ARG A 72 -14.30 19.10 -10.58
N ASN A 73 -13.85 19.51 -9.40
CA ASN A 73 -12.45 19.80 -9.11
C ASN A 73 -11.71 18.58 -8.54
N VAL A 74 -12.42 17.46 -8.31
CA VAL A 74 -11.86 16.27 -7.65
C VAL A 74 -12.08 15.05 -8.53
N ARG A 75 -10.98 14.43 -8.94
CA ARG A 75 -10.98 13.20 -9.74
C ARG A 75 -10.07 12.15 -9.15
N GLU A 76 -10.50 10.90 -9.16
CA GLU A 76 -9.64 9.78 -8.81
C GLU A 76 -8.68 9.50 -9.95
N ILE A 77 -7.39 9.47 -9.66
CA ILE A 77 -6.33 9.25 -10.66
C ILE A 77 -5.57 7.96 -10.43
N PHE A 78 -5.69 7.36 -9.24
CA PHE A 78 -4.97 6.14 -8.89
C PHE A 78 -5.67 5.39 -7.77
N GLN A 79 -5.66 4.06 -7.87
CA GLN A 79 -6.09 3.15 -6.82
C GLN A 79 -5.31 1.84 -6.96
N ILE A 80 -4.84 1.30 -5.84
CA ILE A 80 -4.13 0.03 -5.80
C ILE A 80 -4.43 -0.72 -4.50
N ALA A 81 -4.50 -2.05 -4.56
CA ALA A 81 -4.59 -2.88 -3.36
C ALA A 81 -3.25 -2.85 -2.61
N THR A 82 -3.32 -2.78 -1.28
CA THR A 82 -2.14 -2.70 -0.42
C THR A 82 -2.24 -3.69 0.73
N PHE A 83 -1.11 -4.27 1.13
CA PHE A 83 -1.05 -5.13 2.30
C PHE A 83 -1.37 -4.36 3.60
N SER A 84 -0.86 -3.13 3.72
CA SER A 84 -1.21 -2.20 4.78
C SER A 84 -1.38 -0.80 4.20
N GLY A 85 -2.61 -0.30 4.22
CA GLY A 85 -2.96 1.04 3.77
C GLY A 85 -2.26 2.11 4.60
N VAL A 86 -2.26 1.95 5.92
CA VAL A 86 -1.56 2.86 6.86
C VAL A 86 -0.06 2.88 6.60
N GLY A 87 0.54 1.70 6.42
CA GLY A 87 1.97 1.54 6.17
C GLY A 87 2.38 2.20 4.84
N PHE A 88 1.67 1.89 3.76
CA PHE A 88 1.98 2.44 2.45
C PHE A 88 1.72 3.96 2.39
N HIS A 89 0.64 4.44 3.02
CA HIS A 89 0.37 5.86 3.16
C HIS A 89 1.52 6.62 3.85
N LYS A 90 2.10 6.03 4.90
CA LYS A 90 3.29 6.60 5.57
C LYS A 90 4.49 6.67 4.61
N VAL A 91 4.79 5.59 3.88
CA VAL A 91 5.88 5.54 2.89
C VAL A 91 5.73 6.63 1.83
N VAL A 92 4.53 6.79 1.27
CA VAL A 92 4.24 7.81 0.26
C VAL A 92 4.45 9.22 0.83
N ARG A 93 3.94 9.50 2.03
CA ARG A 93 4.12 10.81 2.69
C ARG A 93 5.58 11.12 2.97
N GLU A 94 6.32 10.19 3.53
CA GLU A 94 7.73 10.36 3.82
C GLU A 94 8.53 10.64 2.54
N TYR A 95 8.25 9.92 1.46
CA TYR A 95 8.89 10.15 0.17
C TYR A 95 8.68 11.58 -0.33
N PHE A 96 7.43 12.06 -0.38
CA PHE A 96 7.15 13.42 -0.87
C PHE A 96 7.61 14.51 0.11
N SER A 97 7.57 14.25 1.42
CA SER A 97 8.16 15.14 2.42
C SER A 97 9.66 15.32 2.19
N ASN A 98 10.38 14.25 1.84
CA ASN A 98 11.81 14.32 1.51
C ASN A 98 12.08 15.10 0.20
N LEU A 99 11.09 15.18 -0.70
CA LEU A 99 11.13 16.06 -1.88
C LEU A 99 10.78 17.52 -1.55
N LYS A 100 10.69 17.88 -0.26
CA LYS A 100 10.31 19.22 0.22
C LYS A 100 8.89 19.64 -0.17
N TRP A 101 8.00 18.66 -0.41
CA TRP A 101 6.58 18.95 -0.60
C TRP A 101 5.93 19.27 0.74
N PHE A 102 4.88 20.08 0.71
CA PHE A 102 4.04 20.25 1.87
C PHE A 102 3.13 19.02 2.00
N THR A 103 3.30 18.26 3.08
CA THR A 103 2.51 17.06 3.35
C THR A 103 1.73 17.22 4.64
N SER A 104 0.40 17.30 4.56
CA SER A 104 -0.47 17.50 5.72
C SER A 104 -1.54 16.42 5.80
N ARG A 105 -1.41 15.54 6.80
CA ARG A 105 -2.26 14.35 7.04
C ARG A 105 -2.45 13.45 5.81
N ASN A 106 -3.29 13.86 4.87
CA ASN A 106 -3.70 13.15 3.65
C ASN A 106 -3.49 14.00 2.38
N GLN A 107 -2.96 15.22 2.51
CA GLN A 107 -2.72 16.14 1.41
C GLN A 107 -1.25 16.13 1.02
N LEU A 108 -1.01 16.14 -0.28
CA LEU A 108 0.29 16.35 -0.89
C LEU A 108 0.20 17.60 -1.74
N GLU A 109 1.02 18.60 -1.44
CA GLU A 109 1.11 19.82 -2.24
C GLU A 109 2.53 19.97 -2.76
N ALA A 110 2.65 20.01 -4.09
CA ALA A 110 3.94 20.25 -4.71
C ALA A 110 4.36 21.72 -4.55
N PRO A 111 5.66 22.01 -4.51
CA PRO A 111 6.18 23.36 -4.62
C PRO A 111 5.64 24.06 -5.89
N LEU A 112 5.56 25.39 -5.84
CA LEU A 112 5.23 26.20 -7.01
C LEU A 112 6.20 25.88 -8.15
N ASN A 113 5.69 25.86 -9.39
CA ASN A 113 6.45 25.49 -10.59
C ASN A 113 7.01 24.06 -10.61
N SER A 114 6.50 23.16 -9.75
CA SER A 114 6.86 21.75 -9.81
C SER A 114 6.50 21.13 -11.16
N TYR A 115 7.46 20.38 -11.70
CA TYR A 115 7.29 19.61 -12.93
C TYR A 115 6.36 18.39 -12.76
N TYR A 116 5.96 18.04 -11.53
CA TYR A 116 5.05 16.91 -11.30
C TYR A 116 3.66 17.21 -11.85
N ASN A 117 3.08 16.29 -12.60
CA ASN A 117 1.68 16.25 -12.98
C ASN A 117 1.05 14.96 -12.42
N ASP A 118 -0.24 14.74 -12.67
CA ASP A 118 -0.94 13.54 -12.22
C ASP A 118 -0.23 12.26 -12.68
N GLU A 119 0.16 12.17 -13.96
CA GLU A 119 0.85 11.01 -14.52
C GLU A 119 2.17 10.69 -13.81
N ARG A 120 2.99 11.71 -13.55
CA ARG A 120 4.28 11.54 -12.88
C ARG A 120 4.13 11.21 -11.40
N LEU A 121 3.12 11.76 -10.74
CA LEU A 121 2.77 11.37 -9.37
C LEU A 121 2.36 9.90 -9.34
N VAL A 122 1.44 9.48 -10.22
CA VAL A 122 0.98 8.10 -10.32
C VAL A 122 2.14 7.16 -10.57
N LYS A 123 3.01 7.47 -11.54
CA LYS A 123 4.21 6.67 -11.81
C LYS A 123 5.09 6.54 -10.58
N THR A 124 5.35 7.66 -9.88
CA THR A 124 6.19 7.67 -8.68
C THR A 124 5.59 6.82 -7.56
N VAL A 125 4.28 6.90 -7.33
CA VAL A 125 3.60 6.11 -6.31
C VAL A 125 3.57 4.62 -6.69
N SER A 126 3.34 4.29 -7.96
CA SER A 126 3.45 2.91 -8.45
C SER A 126 4.86 2.33 -8.23
N ASP A 127 5.90 3.12 -8.48
CA ASP A 127 7.29 2.70 -8.23
C ASP A 127 7.55 2.47 -6.72
N LEU A 128 6.97 3.30 -5.85
CA LEU A 128 7.02 3.10 -4.39
C LEU A 128 6.28 1.83 -3.97
N HIS A 129 5.12 1.55 -4.57
CA HIS A 129 4.34 0.34 -4.28
C HIS A 129 5.12 -0.91 -4.66
N ASN A 130 5.72 -0.93 -5.86
CA ASN A 130 6.57 -2.04 -6.30
C ASN A 130 7.77 -2.27 -5.37
N LYS A 131 8.40 -1.19 -4.88
CA LYS A 131 9.49 -1.28 -3.89
C LYS A 131 9.01 -1.87 -2.56
N GLU A 132 7.84 -1.48 -2.10
CA GLU A 132 7.26 -2.03 -0.86
C GLU A 132 6.87 -3.50 -1.02
N GLN A 133 6.27 -3.89 -2.15
CA GLN A 133 6.00 -5.29 -2.45
C GLN A 133 7.28 -6.12 -2.48
N LYS A 134 8.34 -5.60 -3.11
CA LYS A 134 9.65 -6.26 -3.11
C LYS A 134 10.21 -6.41 -1.69
N ARG A 135 10.13 -5.37 -0.86
CA ARG A 135 10.58 -5.43 0.54
C ARG A 135 9.84 -6.51 1.33
N ILE A 136 8.52 -6.61 1.16
CA ILE A 136 7.69 -7.64 1.81
C ILE A 136 8.10 -9.03 1.33
N PHE A 137 8.28 -9.20 0.01
CA PHE A 137 8.76 -10.44 -0.57
C PHE A 137 10.15 -10.83 -0.05
N ASP A 138 11.09 -9.90 0.00
CA ASP A 138 12.45 -10.16 0.51
C ASP A 138 12.40 -10.58 2.00
N TYR A 139 11.54 -9.95 2.80
CA TYR A 139 11.33 -10.35 4.20
C TYR A 139 10.80 -11.78 4.32
N ILE A 140 9.81 -12.14 3.51
CA ILE A 140 9.26 -13.50 3.41
C ILE A 140 10.36 -14.50 3.06
N MET A 141 11.20 -14.19 2.07
CA MET A 141 12.24 -15.10 1.61
C MET A 141 13.31 -15.32 2.68
N ILE A 142 13.61 -14.31 3.50
CA ILE A 142 14.48 -14.46 4.66
C ILE A 142 13.85 -15.43 5.67
N GLN A 143 12.56 -15.29 5.99
CA GLN A 143 11.88 -16.22 6.89
C GLN A 143 11.88 -17.65 6.32
N HIS A 144 11.65 -17.81 5.01
CA HIS A 144 11.67 -19.09 4.32
C HIS A 144 13.03 -19.79 4.51
N ALA A 145 14.12 -19.07 4.24
CA ALA A 145 15.46 -19.60 4.40
C ALA A 145 15.78 -20.00 5.85
N TRP A 146 15.31 -19.24 6.84
CA TRP A 146 15.43 -19.64 8.25
C TRP A 146 14.65 -20.90 8.57
N PHE A 147 13.39 -20.97 8.13
CA PHE A 147 12.53 -22.12 8.37
C PHE A 147 13.08 -23.41 7.75
N GLU A 148 13.62 -23.35 6.54
CA GLU A 148 14.31 -24.50 5.92
C GLU A 148 15.51 -24.93 6.75
N ARG A 149 16.39 -24.00 7.14
CA ARG A 149 17.59 -24.31 7.94
C ARG A 149 17.29 -25.01 9.27
N TYR A 150 16.21 -24.62 9.95
CA TYR A 150 15.84 -25.22 11.23
C TYR A 150 15.12 -26.56 11.09
N ASN A 151 14.34 -26.78 10.02
CA ASN A 151 13.64 -28.04 9.80
C ASN A 151 14.46 -29.08 9.03
N ASP A 152 15.49 -28.66 8.29
CA ASP A 152 16.47 -29.54 7.64
C ASP A 152 17.54 -30.08 8.60
N GLN A 153 17.43 -29.80 9.91
CA GLN A 153 18.18 -30.51 10.93
C GLN A 153 17.72 -31.97 10.96
N LYS A 154 18.17 -32.76 9.98
CA LYS A 154 18.11 -34.21 10.03
C LYS A 154 18.75 -34.63 11.35
N PRO A 155 18.14 -35.55 12.11
CA PRO A 155 18.78 -36.07 13.31
C PRO A 155 20.17 -36.60 12.93
N PRO A 156 21.18 -36.40 13.79
CA PRO A 156 22.51 -36.94 13.51
C PRO A 156 22.38 -38.44 13.21
N PRO A 157 23.14 -38.98 12.23
CA PRO A 157 23.05 -40.38 11.87
C PRO A 157 23.23 -41.23 13.12
N ALA A 158 22.36 -42.24 13.28
CA ALA A 158 22.43 -43.17 14.40
C ALA A 158 23.84 -43.75 14.44
N LYS A 159 24.53 -43.60 15.58
CA LYS A 159 25.76 -44.33 15.82
C LYS A 159 25.35 -45.80 15.95
N HIS A 160 25.70 -46.59 14.94
CA HIS A 160 25.59 -48.05 14.97
C HIS A 160 26.54 -48.63 16.02
#